data_AF-A0A661GJI9-F1
#
_entry.id   AF-A0A661GJI9-F1
#
_cell.length_a   1.000
_cell.length_b   1.000
_cell.length_c   1.000
_cell.angle_alpha   90.00
_cell.angle_beta   90.00
_cell.angle_gamma   90.00
#
_symmetry.space_group_name_H-M   'P 1'
#
loop_
_entity.id
_entity.type
_entity.pdbx_description
1 polymer ?
#
loop_
_entity_poly.entity_id
_entity_poly.type
_entity_poly.pdbx_seq_one_letter_code
_entity_poly.pdbx_strand_id
1 'polypeptide(L)'
;MNCRRPFAAALLFAALVLPALAVHAATPRDDVAQVVRLLGYGGGIHQFKNYVLRGQARYREAAAISFDKARAIIDRLSISAELDAGDKAALDGLASTVDAYIDALQRVTELRRERLTADLVDRLVLIDDASAVAALEALRTRWQWSDFEEMEYQLGYGHAIHDFKNFVLRGQPRYHAGALEHLLAVDALIATQLAVEGLGDGDRAALEKLERVVHGYRDYLPLVDKLHVMQRPVQQVDLAVKVNDGPGTTGLAKLRQPGGYLEQAQR
;
A
#
# COMPACT_ATOMS: atom_id res chain seq x y z
N MET A 1 9.67 57.37 64.25
CA MET A 1 10.89 56.63 63.86
C MET A 1 10.46 55.35 63.17
N ASN A 2 10.81 55.25 61.89
CA ASN A 2 10.61 54.08 61.03
C ASN A 2 11.44 52.88 61.51
N CYS A 3 10.87 51.69 61.46
CA CYS A 3 11.62 50.49 61.06
C CYS A 3 10.67 49.44 60.50
N ARG A 4 10.56 49.45 59.16
CA ARG A 4 10.00 48.35 58.36
C ARG A 4 10.94 47.15 58.44
N ARG A 5 10.40 45.94 58.61
CA ARG A 5 11.09 44.68 58.31
C ARG A 5 10.53 44.09 57.01
N PRO A 6 11.36 43.38 56.22
CA PRO A 6 11.15 43.20 54.79
C PRO A 6 10.23 42.01 54.46
N PHE A 7 9.47 42.18 53.37
CA PHE A 7 8.77 41.10 52.67
C PHE A 7 9.81 40.18 52.01
N ALA A 8 9.77 38.88 52.32
CA ALA A 8 10.46 37.86 51.55
C ALA A 8 9.63 37.58 50.28
N ALA A 9 10.14 38.01 49.12
CA ALA A 9 9.58 37.63 47.83
C ALA A 9 10.01 36.20 47.50
N ALA A 10 9.11 35.24 47.65
CA ALA A 10 9.28 33.90 47.11
C ALA A 10 9.12 33.96 45.58
N LEU A 11 10.24 33.94 44.85
CA LEU A 11 10.25 33.71 43.41
C LEU A 11 9.87 32.25 43.14
N LEU A 12 8.61 32.02 42.78
CA LEU A 12 8.16 30.76 42.21
C LEU A 12 8.61 30.73 40.74
N PHE A 13 9.71 30.02 40.44
CA PHE A 13 10.04 29.66 39.06
C PHE A 13 9.10 28.54 38.63
N ALA A 14 8.02 28.88 37.93
CA ALA A 14 7.23 27.91 37.19
C ALA A 14 8.06 27.45 35.98
N ALA A 15 8.71 26.30 36.10
CA ALA A 15 9.29 25.62 34.96
C ALA A 15 8.15 25.14 34.06
N LEU A 16 7.88 25.88 33.00
CA LEU A 16 7.05 25.44 31.87
C LEU A 16 7.77 24.25 31.22
N VAL A 17 7.46 23.04 31.66
CA VAL A 17 7.73 21.83 30.89
C VAL A 17 6.74 21.84 29.73
N LEU A 18 7.13 22.45 28.62
CA LEU A 18 6.47 22.22 27.34
C LEU A 18 6.54 20.72 27.08
N PRO A 19 5.42 20.01 26.87
CA PRO A 19 5.50 18.66 26.38
C PRO A 19 6.14 18.78 24.99
N ALA A 20 7.34 18.23 24.84
CA ALA A 20 7.86 17.99 23.52
C ALA A 20 6.84 17.08 22.85
N LEU A 21 6.08 17.61 21.90
CA LEU A 21 5.41 16.79 20.90
C LEU A 21 6.53 16.03 20.21
N ALA A 22 6.80 14.82 20.69
CA ALA A 22 7.66 13.89 20.01
C ALA A 22 6.97 13.60 18.68
N VAL A 23 7.35 14.36 17.65
CA VAL A 23 7.23 13.88 16.28
C VAL A 23 8.09 12.62 16.29
N HIS A 24 7.45 11.46 16.43
CA HIS A 24 8.14 10.19 16.29
C HIS A 24 8.76 10.22 14.89
N ALA A 25 10.09 10.35 14.83
CA ALA A 25 10.78 10.26 13.56
C ALA A 25 10.47 8.88 13.00
N ALA A 26 10.02 8.81 11.74
CA ALA A 26 9.69 7.54 11.11
C ALA A 26 10.89 6.58 11.24
N THR A 27 10.64 5.40 11.79
CA THR A 27 11.67 4.36 11.89
C THR A 27 11.91 3.75 10.50
N PRO A 28 13.07 3.11 10.24
CA PRO A 28 13.27 2.39 8.98
C PRO A 28 12.17 1.36 8.68
N ARG A 29 11.59 0.78 9.73
CA ARG A 29 10.46 -0.14 9.66
C ARG A 29 9.19 0.56 9.16
N ASP A 30 8.88 1.75 9.67
CA ASP A 30 7.73 2.55 9.20
C ASP A 30 7.92 3.03 7.76
N ASP A 31 9.17 3.38 7.42
CA ASP A 31 9.56 3.80 6.08
C ASP A 31 9.37 2.69 5.05
N VAL A 32 9.75 1.44 5.36
CA VAL A 32 9.47 0.35 4.42
C VAL A 32 8.00 0.01 4.34
N ALA A 33 7.25 0.01 5.44
CA ALA A 33 5.80 -0.12 5.37
C ALA A 33 5.20 0.99 4.47
N GLN A 34 5.76 2.20 4.52
CA GLN A 34 5.36 3.29 3.62
C GLN A 34 5.71 3.02 2.15
N VAL A 35 6.89 2.47 1.87
CA VAL A 35 7.26 2.05 0.51
C VAL A 35 6.29 0.99 -0.02
N VAL A 36 5.97 -0.03 0.77
CA VAL A 36 5.03 -1.10 0.39
C VAL A 36 3.67 -0.53 -0.01
N ARG A 37 3.14 0.41 0.78
CA ARG A 37 1.90 1.13 0.43
C ARG A 37 2.02 1.95 -0.85
N LEU A 38 3.11 2.70 -0.99
CA LEU A 38 3.35 3.56 -2.14
C LEU A 38 3.49 2.76 -3.43
N LEU A 39 3.92 1.50 -3.37
CA LEU A 39 4.00 0.63 -4.53
C LEU A 39 2.72 -0.18 -4.74
N GLY A 40 2.07 -0.62 -3.66
CA GLY A 40 0.96 -1.56 -3.65
C GLY A 40 -0.43 -0.95 -3.75
N TYR A 41 -1.33 -1.31 -2.82
CA TYR A 41 -2.75 -1.05 -2.95
C TYR A 41 -3.08 0.45 -2.95
N GLY A 42 -3.53 0.94 -4.11
CA GLY A 42 -3.85 2.36 -4.34
C GLY A 42 -2.63 3.21 -4.72
N GLY A 43 -1.42 2.65 -4.59
CA GLY A 43 -0.14 3.25 -4.97
C GLY A 43 0.28 2.98 -6.42
N GLY A 44 1.57 3.13 -6.68
CA GLY A 44 2.21 3.24 -7.99
C GLY A 44 1.85 2.12 -8.97
N ILE A 45 1.97 0.86 -8.55
CA ILE A 45 1.74 -0.28 -9.44
C ILE A 45 0.25 -0.46 -9.71
N HIS A 46 -0.61 -0.22 -8.72
CA HIS A 46 -2.05 -0.19 -8.94
C HIS A 46 -2.43 0.89 -9.97
N GLN A 47 -1.92 2.12 -9.80
CA GLN A 47 -2.19 3.20 -10.76
C GLN A 47 -1.57 2.92 -12.13
N PHE A 48 -0.38 2.33 -12.21
CA PHE A 48 0.25 1.89 -13.44
C PHE A 48 -0.62 0.88 -14.19
N LYS A 49 -1.13 -0.16 -13.53
CA LYS A 49 -2.03 -1.14 -14.16
C LYS A 49 -3.33 -0.49 -14.64
N ASN A 50 -3.89 0.44 -13.87
CA ASN A 50 -5.05 1.23 -14.33
C ASN A 50 -4.71 2.10 -15.56
N TYR A 51 -3.49 2.62 -15.66
CA TYR A 51 -3.01 3.35 -16.83
C TYR A 51 -2.84 2.42 -18.04
N VAL A 52 -2.25 1.24 -17.84
CA VAL A 52 -2.14 0.19 -18.87
C VAL A 52 -3.51 -0.26 -19.36
N LEU A 53 -4.52 -0.36 -18.51
CA LEU A 53 -5.88 -0.76 -18.90
C LEU A 53 -6.63 0.37 -19.63
N ARG A 54 -6.55 1.61 -19.11
CA ARG A 54 -7.50 2.68 -19.44
C ARG A 54 -6.89 3.88 -20.19
N GLY A 55 -5.57 4.03 -20.18
CA GLY A 55 -4.84 5.09 -20.90
C GLY A 55 -5.08 6.52 -20.40
N GLN A 56 -5.68 6.70 -19.21
CA GLN A 56 -6.04 8.03 -18.70
C GLN A 56 -4.88 8.69 -17.96
N ALA A 57 -4.61 9.97 -18.24
CA ALA A 57 -3.48 10.73 -17.69
C ALA A 57 -3.43 10.74 -16.16
N ARG A 58 -4.59 10.84 -15.48
CA ARG A 58 -4.68 10.79 -14.01
C ARG A 58 -4.01 9.56 -13.39
N TYR A 59 -4.06 8.41 -14.07
CA TYR A 59 -3.45 7.17 -13.57
C TYR A 59 -1.94 7.19 -13.73
N ARG A 60 -1.45 7.74 -14.85
CA ARG A 60 -0.01 7.96 -15.07
C ARG A 60 0.56 8.91 -14.03
N GLU A 61 -0.11 10.04 -13.80
CA GLU A 61 0.33 11.06 -12.84
C GLU A 61 0.35 10.52 -11.41
N ALA A 62 -0.73 9.85 -10.98
CA ALA A 62 -0.79 9.24 -9.65
C ALA A 62 0.28 8.14 -9.47
N ALA A 63 0.57 7.36 -10.52
CA ALA A 63 1.63 6.36 -10.51
C ALA A 63 3.01 7.02 -10.33
N ALA A 64 3.33 8.03 -11.16
CA ALA A 64 4.59 8.75 -11.10
C ALA A 64 4.84 9.36 -9.71
N ILE A 65 3.85 10.07 -9.15
CA ILE A 65 3.94 10.65 -7.81
C ILE A 65 4.24 9.58 -6.74
N SER A 66 3.64 8.40 -6.88
CA SER A 66 3.84 7.32 -5.90
C SER A 66 5.23 6.69 -6.04
N PHE A 67 5.70 6.48 -7.26
CA PHE A 67 7.05 5.98 -7.53
C PHE A 67 8.13 6.97 -7.09
N ASP A 68 7.99 8.26 -7.37
CA ASP A 68 8.94 9.29 -6.92
C ASP A 68 9.05 9.33 -5.39
N LYS A 69 7.92 9.23 -4.69
CA LYS A 69 7.89 9.15 -3.22
C LYS A 69 8.53 7.86 -2.70
N ALA A 70 8.22 6.72 -3.31
CA ALA A 70 8.80 5.44 -2.91
C ALA A 70 10.32 5.48 -3.10
N ARG A 71 10.78 6.00 -4.25
CA ARG A 71 12.20 6.12 -4.56
C ARG A 71 12.94 7.00 -3.56
N ALA A 72 12.38 8.17 -3.21
CA ALA A 72 12.98 9.05 -2.21
C ALA A 72 13.11 8.39 -0.83
N ILE A 73 12.14 7.56 -0.42
CA ILE A 73 12.22 6.82 0.85
C ILE A 73 13.26 5.70 0.76
N ILE A 74 13.32 4.96 -0.36
CA ILE A 74 14.33 3.93 -0.59
C ILE A 74 15.75 4.54 -0.55
N ASP A 75 15.96 5.69 -1.20
CA ASP A 75 17.24 6.40 -1.16
C ASP A 75 17.63 6.79 0.27
N ARG A 76 16.68 7.26 1.09
CA ARG A 76 16.92 7.54 2.52
C ARG A 76 17.27 6.28 3.31
N LEU A 77 16.54 5.19 3.08
CA LEU A 77 16.79 3.91 3.75
C LEU A 77 18.16 3.34 3.39
N SER A 78 18.60 3.47 2.14
CA SER A 78 19.88 2.93 1.65
C SER A 78 21.10 3.40 2.47
N ILE A 79 21.04 4.62 3.04
CA ILE A 79 22.11 5.20 3.86
C ILE A 79 21.89 5.02 5.37
N SER A 80 20.82 4.37 5.80
CA SER A 80 20.53 4.13 7.20
C SER A 80 21.56 3.19 7.83
N ALA A 81 22.01 3.53 9.04
CA ALA A 81 22.92 2.71 9.84
C ALA A 81 22.19 1.54 10.53
N GLU A 82 20.87 1.59 10.63
CA GLU A 82 20.03 0.55 11.25
C GLU A 82 19.77 -0.64 10.31
N LEU A 83 20.07 -0.48 9.01
CA LEU A 83 19.87 -1.50 8.00
C LEU A 83 21.15 -2.28 7.75
N ASP A 84 21.04 -3.60 7.72
CA ASP A 84 22.16 -4.48 7.40
C ASP A 84 22.39 -4.58 5.88
N ALA A 85 23.42 -5.34 5.49
CA ALA A 85 23.77 -5.50 4.08
C ALA A 85 22.68 -6.22 3.27
N GLY A 86 21.91 -7.12 3.90
CA GLY A 86 20.79 -7.81 3.27
C GLY A 86 19.62 -6.87 3.02
N ASP A 87 19.27 -6.04 4.02
CA ASP A 87 18.24 -5.01 3.91
C ASP A 87 18.56 -4.03 2.76
N LYS A 88 19.81 -3.60 2.66
CA LYS A 88 20.27 -2.67 1.62
C LYS A 88 20.23 -3.31 0.22
N ALA A 89 20.67 -4.55 0.08
CA ALA A 89 20.58 -5.27 -1.19
C ALA A 89 19.12 -5.47 -1.64
N ALA A 90 18.21 -5.75 -0.69
CA ALA A 90 16.77 -5.84 -0.96
C ALA A 90 16.21 -4.50 -1.45
N LEU A 91 16.61 -3.39 -0.83
CA LEU A 91 16.22 -2.04 -1.21
C LEU A 91 16.78 -1.62 -2.57
N ASP A 92 18.00 -2.01 -2.93
CA ASP A 92 18.59 -1.72 -4.24
C ASP A 92 17.83 -2.43 -5.38
N GLY A 93 17.43 -3.68 -5.16
CA GLY A 93 16.57 -4.42 -6.09
C GLY A 93 15.19 -3.77 -6.25
N LEU A 94 14.64 -3.26 -5.14
CA LEU A 94 13.38 -2.53 -5.16
C LEU A 94 13.51 -1.19 -5.90
N ALA A 95 14.58 -0.43 -5.67
CA ALA A 95 14.88 0.82 -6.37
C ALA A 95 14.95 0.60 -7.89
N SER A 96 15.68 -0.43 -8.32
CA SER A 96 15.81 -0.80 -9.73
C SER A 96 14.46 -1.12 -10.37
N THR A 97 13.57 -1.78 -9.61
CA THR A 97 12.21 -2.10 -10.08
C THR A 97 11.33 -0.86 -10.17
N VAL A 98 11.44 0.06 -9.21
CA VAL A 98 10.74 1.36 -9.25
C VAL A 98 11.16 2.15 -10.48
N ASP A 99 12.45 2.20 -10.80
CA ASP A 99 12.95 2.87 -12.00
C ASP A 99 12.39 2.25 -13.28
N ALA A 100 12.35 0.92 -13.37
CA ALA A 100 11.74 0.21 -14.50
C ALA A 100 10.26 0.57 -14.68
N TYR A 101 9.51 0.72 -13.57
CA TYR A 101 8.12 1.17 -13.62
C TYR A 101 7.97 2.64 -14.06
N ILE A 102 8.89 3.52 -13.64
CA ILE A 102 8.94 4.92 -14.10
C ILE A 102 9.17 4.99 -15.61
N ASP A 103 10.15 4.25 -16.12
CA ASP A 103 10.43 4.17 -17.57
C ASP A 103 9.23 3.59 -18.33
N ALA A 104 8.60 2.56 -17.78
CA ALA A 104 7.42 1.96 -18.37
C ALA A 104 6.23 2.94 -18.46
N LEU A 105 6.08 3.92 -17.56
CA LEU A 105 5.03 4.95 -17.69
C LEU A 105 5.19 5.79 -18.96
N GLN A 106 6.43 6.14 -19.32
CA GLN A 106 6.71 6.81 -20.57
C GLN A 106 6.38 5.88 -21.74
N ARG A 107 6.83 4.62 -21.68
CA ARG A 107 6.59 3.66 -22.74
C ARG A 107 5.09 3.42 -23.01
N VAL A 108 4.27 3.28 -21.96
CA VAL A 108 2.81 3.18 -22.10
C VAL A 108 2.25 4.40 -22.82
N THR A 109 2.75 5.61 -22.52
CA THR A 109 2.28 6.84 -23.19
C THR A 109 2.51 6.79 -24.69
N GLU A 110 3.69 6.34 -25.12
CA GLU A 110 4.05 6.20 -26.53
C GLU A 110 3.17 5.17 -27.24
N LEU A 111 3.06 3.96 -26.66
CA LEU A 111 2.24 2.88 -27.21
C LEU A 111 0.75 3.25 -27.31
N ARG A 112 0.25 4.07 -26.38
CA ARG A 112 -1.12 4.59 -26.43
C ARG A 112 -1.32 5.62 -27.54
N ARG A 113 -0.31 6.42 -27.89
CA ARG A 113 -0.38 7.33 -29.05
C ARG A 113 -0.47 6.56 -30.36
N GLU A 114 0.15 5.38 -30.43
CA GLU A 114 0.02 4.42 -31.53
C GLU A 114 -1.33 3.69 -31.55
N ARG A 115 -2.25 4.00 -30.61
CA ARG A 115 -3.59 3.41 -30.48
C ARG A 115 -3.57 1.90 -30.24
N LEU A 116 -2.52 1.37 -29.62
CA LEU A 116 -2.47 -0.03 -29.24
C LEU A 116 -3.51 -0.38 -28.16
N THR A 117 -4.01 -1.61 -28.25
CA THR A 117 -4.96 -2.19 -27.30
C THR A 117 -4.30 -2.44 -25.94
N ALA A 118 -5.09 -2.51 -24.88
CA ALA A 118 -4.57 -2.68 -23.52
C ALA A 118 -3.74 -3.97 -23.35
N ASP A 119 -4.15 -5.06 -24.00
CA ASP A 119 -3.43 -6.33 -23.99
C ASP A 119 -2.09 -6.27 -24.73
N LEU A 120 -2.01 -5.51 -25.84
CA LEU A 120 -0.74 -5.29 -26.54
C LEU A 120 0.20 -4.40 -25.73
N VAL A 121 -0.33 -3.32 -25.13
CA VAL A 121 0.43 -2.46 -24.24
C VAL A 121 0.99 -3.28 -23.07
N ASP A 122 0.16 -4.06 -22.37
CA ASP A 122 0.59 -4.90 -21.24
C ASP A 122 1.74 -5.85 -21.62
N ARG A 123 1.65 -6.51 -22.78
CA ARG A 123 2.72 -7.38 -23.28
C ARG A 123 4.04 -6.62 -23.53
N LEU A 124 3.97 -5.38 -23.98
CA LEU A 124 5.13 -4.57 -24.36
C LEU A 124 5.77 -3.81 -23.19
N VAL A 125 5.08 -3.74 -22.05
CA VAL A 125 5.57 -3.06 -20.83
C VAL A 125 5.67 -4.02 -19.64
N LEU A 126 5.76 -5.32 -19.92
CA LEU A 126 5.94 -6.33 -18.89
C LEU A 126 7.27 -6.10 -18.16
N ILE A 127 7.22 -6.03 -16.84
CA ILE A 127 8.39 -5.93 -15.97
C ILE A 127 8.48 -7.25 -15.22
N ASP A 128 9.67 -7.86 -15.23
CA ASP A 128 9.98 -8.97 -14.34
C ASP A 128 10.36 -8.39 -12.98
N ASP A 129 9.44 -8.52 -12.04
CA ASP A 129 9.48 -7.84 -10.75
C ASP A 129 9.57 -8.84 -9.58
N ALA A 130 9.82 -10.12 -9.91
CA ALA A 130 9.91 -11.23 -8.97
C ALA A 130 10.95 -11.00 -7.87
N SER A 131 12.12 -10.45 -8.23
CA SER A 131 13.18 -10.14 -7.26
C SER A 131 12.77 -9.07 -6.26
N ALA A 132 12.00 -8.06 -6.68
CA ALA A 132 11.49 -7.02 -5.79
C ALA A 132 10.37 -7.53 -4.89
N VAL A 133 9.49 -8.41 -5.38
CA VAL A 133 8.50 -9.08 -4.53
C VAL A 133 9.19 -9.93 -3.46
N ALA A 134 10.22 -10.70 -3.83
CA ALA A 134 11.00 -11.50 -2.88
C ALA A 134 11.75 -10.62 -1.85
N ALA A 135 12.27 -9.48 -2.27
CA ALA A 135 12.89 -8.50 -1.38
C ALA A 135 11.89 -7.97 -0.34
N LEU A 136 10.67 -7.63 -0.74
CA LEU A 136 9.62 -7.17 0.18
C LEU A 136 9.20 -8.27 1.17
N GLU A 137 9.12 -9.52 0.72
CA GLU A 137 8.83 -10.67 1.59
C GLU A 137 9.89 -10.86 2.70
N ALA A 138 11.16 -10.69 2.35
CA ALA A 138 12.25 -10.74 3.31
C ALA A 138 12.16 -9.60 4.34
N LEU A 139 11.89 -8.37 3.88
CA LEU A 139 11.75 -7.19 4.73
C LEU A 139 10.52 -7.31 5.66
N ARG A 140 9.39 -7.82 5.14
CA ARG A 140 8.18 -8.13 5.90
C ARG A 140 8.46 -9.09 7.04
N THR A 141 9.11 -10.22 6.74
CA THR A 141 9.41 -11.28 7.72
C THR A 141 10.32 -10.76 8.84
N ARG A 142 11.33 -9.97 8.46
CA ARG A 142 12.30 -9.42 9.41
C ARG A 142 11.67 -8.45 10.40
N TRP A 143 10.72 -7.62 9.97
CA TRP A 143 10.21 -6.51 10.77
C TRP A 143 8.86 -6.73 11.43
N GLN A 144 8.33 -7.97 11.39
CA GLN A 144 7.14 -8.37 12.12
C GLN A 144 6.01 -7.35 11.96
N TRP A 145 5.58 -7.17 10.71
CA TRP A 145 4.47 -6.29 10.40
C TRP A 145 3.23 -6.64 11.21
N SER A 146 2.49 -5.59 11.57
CA SER A 146 1.18 -5.72 12.21
C SER A 146 0.18 -6.30 11.23
N ASP A 147 -0.96 -6.78 11.74
CA ASP A 147 -2.05 -7.26 10.90
C ASP A 147 -2.50 -6.24 9.84
N PHE A 148 -2.45 -4.93 10.15
CA PHE A 148 -2.81 -3.90 9.18
C PHE A 148 -1.80 -3.74 8.05
N GLU A 149 -0.51 -3.83 8.36
CA GLU A 149 0.54 -3.82 7.34
C GLU A 149 0.52 -5.10 6.51
N GLU A 150 0.21 -6.23 7.14
CA GLU A 150 -0.04 -7.49 6.45
C GLU A 150 -1.24 -7.37 5.50
N MET A 151 -2.36 -6.75 5.92
CA MET A 151 -3.48 -6.46 5.02
C MET A 151 -3.06 -5.60 3.82
N GLU A 152 -2.27 -4.54 4.05
CA GLU A 152 -1.77 -3.66 2.97
C GLU A 152 -0.85 -4.40 1.99
N TYR A 153 -0.02 -5.29 2.52
CA TYR A 153 0.87 -6.15 1.74
C TYR A 153 0.10 -7.14 0.89
N GLN A 154 -0.80 -7.91 1.51
CA GLN A 154 -1.63 -8.93 0.85
C GLN A 154 -2.59 -8.34 -0.19
N LEU A 155 -3.04 -7.09 -0.03
CA LEU A 155 -3.81 -6.39 -1.05
C LEU A 155 -2.94 -5.82 -2.18
N GLY A 156 -1.67 -5.57 -1.89
CA GLY A 156 -0.81 -4.70 -2.67
C GLY A 156 0.06 -5.39 -3.70
N TYR A 157 1.31 -4.93 -3.76
CA TYR A 157 2.25 -5.27 -4.81
C TYR A 157 2.65 -6.75 -4.73
N GLY A 158 2.45 -7.47 -5.83
CA GLY A 158 2.75 -8.91 -5.93
C GLY A 158 1.63 -9.84 -5.47
N HIS A 159 0.51 -9.29 -4.96
CA HIS A 159 -0.54 -10.05 -4.27
C HIS A 159 -1.93 -9.76 -4.87
N ALA A 160 -2.99 -9.74 -4.05
CA ALA A 160 -4.38 -9.83 -4.47
C ALA A 160 -4.75 -8.96 -5.67
N ILE A 161 -4.51 -7.65 -5.59
CA ILE A 161 -4.97 -6.70 -6.61
C ILE A 161 -4.03 -6.73 -7.82
N HIS A 162 -2.73 -7.00 -7.61
CA HIS A 162 -1.82 -7.22 -8.73
C HIS A 162 -2.28 -8.41 -9.56
N ASP A 163 -2.53 -9.54 -8.91
CA ASP A 163 -3.01 -10.75 -9.55
C ASP A 163 -4.39 -10.55 -10.18
N PHE A 164 -5.34 -9.90 -9.50
CA PHE A 164 -6.64 -9.59 -10.09
C PHE A 164 -6.49 -8.77 -11.38
N LYS A 165 -5.63 -7.75 -11.41
CA LYS A 165 -5.41 -6.94 -12.64
C LYS A 165 -4.74 -7.76 -13.73
N ASN A 166 -3.77 -8.60 -13.40
CA ASN A 166 -3.16 -9.51 -14.35
C ASN A 166 -4.16 -10.55 -14.88
N PHE A 167 -5.10 -10.98 -14.04
CA PHE A 167 -6.18 -11.87 -14.42
C PHE A 167 -7.11 -11.18 -15.41
N VAL A 168 -7.56 -9.95 -15.15
CA VAL A 168 -8.37 -9.13 -16.08
C VAL A 168 -7.66 -8.92 -17.43
N LEU A 169 -6.33 -8.74 -17.42
CA LEU A 169 -5.54 -8.53 -18.62
C LEU A 169 -5.33 -9.82 -19.44
N ARG A 170 -5.15 -10.96 -18.77
CA ARG A 170 -4.54 -12.16 -19.36
C ARG A 170 -5.38 -13.43 -19.27
N GLY A 171 -6.40 -13.47 -18.40
CA GLY A 171 -7.30 -14.60 -18.22
C GLY A 171 -6.64 -15.91 -17.76
N GLN A 172 -5.45 -15.84 -17.15
CA GLN A 172 -4.71 -17.05 -16.78
C GLN A 172 -5.13 -17.55 -15.38
N PRO A 173 -5.41 -18.86 -15.20
CA PRO A 173 -5.89 -19.41 -13.92
C PRO A 173 -4.99 -19.15 -12.72
N ARG A 174 -3.67 -19.05 -12.93
CA ARG A 174 -2.71 -18.72 -11.85
C ARG A 174 -3.02 -17.39 -11.16
N TYR A 175 -3.45 -16.39 -11.92
CA TYR A 175 -3.77 -15.07 -11.38
C TYR A 175 -5.12 -15.08 -10.65
N HIS A 176 -6.07 -15.91 -11.09
CA HIS A 176 -7.29 -16.15 -10.32
C HIS A 176 -6.96 -16.78 -8.96
N ALA A 177 -6.15 -17.84 -8.97
CA ALA A 177 -5.77 -18.57 -7.76
C ALA A 177 -5.02 -17.68 -6.76
N GLY A 178 -3.98 -16.96 -7.22
CA GLY A 178 -3.22 -16.05 -6.35
C GLY A 178 -4.07 -14.89 -5.83
N ALA A 179 -4.92 -14.28 -6.67
CA ALA A 179 -5.85 -13.27 -6.20
C ALA A 179 -6.79 -13.80 -5.10
N LEU A 180 -7.37 -14.99 -5.30
CA LEU A 180 -8.26 -15.61 -4.32
C LEU A 180 -7.54 -15.93 -3.01
N GLU A 181 -6.34 -16.50 -3.08
CA GLU A 181 -5.51 -16.84 -1.91
C GLU A 181 -5.28 -15.61 -1.03
N HIS A 182 -4.80 -14.52 -1.62
CA HIS A 182 -4.49 -13.30 -0.87
C HIS A 182 -5.75 -12.57 -0.37
N LEU A 183 -6.85 -12.59 -1.13
CA LEU A 183 -8.14 -12.05 -0.64
C LEU A 183 -8.64 -12.82 0.59
N LEU A 184 -8.51 -14.15 0.61
CA LEU A 184 -8.87 -14.98 1.76
C LEU A 184 -7.95 -14.73 2.96
N ALA A 185 -6.65 -14.48 2.73
CA ALA A 185 -5.72 -14.10 3.80
C ALA A 185 -6.14 -12.77 4.45
N VAL A 186 -6.56 -11.78 3.64
CA VAL A 186 -7.06 -10.49 4.15
C VAL A 186 -8.38 -10.67 4.91
N ASP A 187 -9.31 -11.49 4.41
CA ASP A 187 -10.57 -11.82 5.11
C ASP A 187 -10.29 -12.40 6.51
N ALA A 188 -9.30 -13.30 6.63
CA ALA A 188 -8.91 -13.89 7.91
C ALA A 188 -8.33 -12.86 8.90
N LEU A 189 -7.49 -11.94 8.42
CA LEU A 189 -6.96 -10.84 9.22
C LEU A 189 -8.08 -9.91 9.69
N ILE A 190 -9.01 -9.56 8.81
CA ILE A 190 -10.17 -8.72 9.15
C ILE A 190 -11.03 -9.39 10.22
N ALA A 191 -11.34 -10.69 10.06
CA ALA A 191 -12.14 -11.44 11.01
C ALA A 191 -11.48 -11.50 12.39
N THR A 192 -10.16 -11.69 12.43
CA THR A 192 -9.37 -11.68 13.68
C THR A 192 -9.49 -10.32 14.38
N GLN A 193 -9.34 -9.23 13.64
CA GLN A 193 -9.42 -7.88 14.19
C GLN A 193 -10.83 -7.50 14.66
N LEU A 194 -11.88 -7.92 13.92
CA LEU A 194 -13.28 -7.67 14.29
C LEU A 194 -13.71 -8.39 15.58
N ALA A 195 -13.01 -9.47 15.95
CA ALA A 195 -13.25 -10.27 17.15
C ALA A 195 -12.58 -9.70 18.41
N VAL A 196 -11.71 -8.69 18.29
CA VAL A 196 -11.04 -8.05 19.43
C VAL A 196 -12.07 -7.35 20.32
N GLU A 197 -12.11 -7.73 21.60
CA GLU A 197 -12.96 -7.06 22.59
C GLU A 197 -12.56 -5.59 22.74
N GLY A 198 -13.54 -4.69 22.80
CA GLY A 198 -13.28 -3.25 22.94
C GLY A 198 -12.85 -2.54 21.65
N LEU A 199 -12.86 -3.21 20.49
CA LEU A 199 -12.62 -2.56 19.20
C LEU A 199 -13.54 -1.35 19.00
N GLY A 200 -12.95 -0.16 18.85
CA GLY A 200 -13.69 1.08 18.70
C GLY A 200 -14.52 1.13 17.42
N ASP A 201 -15.67 1.81 17.46
CA ASP A 201 -16.60 1.93 16.33
C ASP A 201 -15.95 2.45 15.04
N GLY A 202 -14.96 3.34 15.18
CA GLY A 202 -14.21 3.88 14.04
C GLY A 202 -13.36 2.83 13.32
N ASP A 203 -12.69 1.95 14.08
CA ASP A 203 -11.83 0.89 13.56
C ASP A 203 -12.69 -0.24 13.00
N ARG A 204 -13.79 -0.58 13.69
CA ARG A 204 -14.82 -1.50 13.17
C ARG A 204 -15.37 -1.04 11.83
N ALA A 205 -15.81 0.21 11.73
CA ALA A 205 -16.33 0.76 10.48
C ALA A 205 -15.26 0.83 9.36
N ALA A 206 -13.98 0.96 9.71
CA ALA A 206 -12.88 0.92 8.75
C ALA A 206 -12.64 -0.51 8.22
N LEU A 207 -12.64 -1.51 9.10
CA LEU A 207 -12.53 -2.93 8.74
C LEU A 207 -13.72 -3.39 7.87
N GLU A 208 -14.95 -3.02 8.22
CA GLU A 208 -16.13 -3.34 7.41
C GLU A 208 -16.09 -2.70 6.01
N LYS A 209 -15.51 -1.50 5.89
CA LYS A 209 -15.28 -0.87 4.57
C LYS A 209 -14.27 -1.66 3.75
N LEU A 210 -13.21 -2.15 4.39
CA LEU A 210 -12.19 -2.97 3.75
C LEU A 210 -12.77 -4.32 3.30
N GLU A 211 -13.50 -5.00 4.18
CA GLU A 211 -14.18 -6.27 3.91
C GLU A 211 -15.08 -6.18 2.69
N ARG A 212 -15.90 -5.11 2.57
CA ARG A 212 -16.74 -4.91 1.39
C ARG A 212 -15.95 -4.79 0.08
N VAL A 213 -14.76 -4.22 0.12
CA VAL A 213 -13.90 -4.12 -1.08
C VAL A 213 -13.30 -5.49 -1.41
N VAL A 214 -12.79 -6.21 -0.41
CA VAL A 214 -12.23 -7.57 -0.57
C VAL A 214 -13.27 -8.51 -1.17
N HIS A 215 -14.49 -8.53 -0.61
CA HIS A 215 -15.60 -9.29 -1.15
C HIS A 215 -15.96 -8.89 -2.59
N GLY A 216 -15.96 -7.59 -2.91
CA GLY A 216 -16.20 -7.12 -4.28
C GLY A 216 -15.20 -7.66 -5.30
N TYR A 217 -13.92 -7.73 -4.94
CA TYR A 217 -12.90 -8.38 -5.79
C TYR A 217 -13.16 -9.88 -5.93
N ARG A 218 -13.44 -10.57 -4.81
CA ARG A 218 -13.68 -12.02 -4.78
C ARG A 218 -14.89 -12.40 -5.65
N ASP A 219 -15.97 -11.63 -5.56
CA ASP A 219 -17.20 -11.85 -6.30
C ASP A 219 -17.03 -11.63 -7.81
N TYR A 220 -16.05 -10.82 -8.22
CA TYR A 220 -15.74 -10.60 -9.63
C TYR A 220 -14.79 -11.63 -10.24
N LEU A 221 -14.09 -12.43 -9.45
CA LEU A 221 -13.20 -13.48 -9.99
C LEU A 221 -13.93 -14.44 -10.95
N PRO A 222 -15.10 -15.03 -10.61
CA PRO A 222 -15.84 -15.89 -11.55
C PRO A 222 -16.37 -15.14 -12.77
N LEU A 223 -16.64 -13.84 -12.65
CA LEU A 223 -17.10 -13.02 -13.77
C LEU A 223 -15.96 -12.80 -14.78
N VAL A 224 -14.74 -12.54 -14.31
CA VAL A 224 -13.56 -12.39 -15.17
C VAL A 224 -13.32 -13.69 -15.96
N ASP A 225 -13.37 -14.86 -15.31
CA ASP A 225 -13.31 -16.17 -15.97
C ASP A 225 -14.32 -16.27 -17.12
N LYS A 226 -15.59 -16.00 -16.81
CA LYS A 226 -16.67 -16.05 -17.80
C LYS A 226 -16.40 -15.13 -18.98
N LEU A 227 -15.95 -13.90 -18.74
CA LEU A 227 -15.71 -12.92 -19.79
C LEU A 227 -14.50 -13.31 -20.67
N HIS A 228 -13.46 -13.94 -20.10
CA HIS A 228 -12.35 -14.50 -20.88
C HIS A 228 -12.76 -15.72 -21.71
N VAL A 229 -13.57 -16.63 -21.16
CA VAL A 229 -14.15 -17.75 -21.92
C VAL A 229 -14.97 -17.24 -23.10
N MET A 230 -15.70 -16.14 -22.92
CA MET A 230 -16.46 -15.46 -23.97
C MET A 230 -15.59 -14.61 -24.92
N GLN A 231 -14.25 -14.62 -24.76
CA GLN A 231 -13.30 -13.84 -25.56
C GLN A 231 -13.65 -12.34 -25.63
N ARG A 232 -14.16 -11.78 -24.53
CA ARG A 232 -14.48 -10.36 -24.48
C ARG A 232 -13.19 -9.54 -24.55
N PRO A 233 -13.19 -8.39 -25.27
CA PRO A 233 -12.07 -7.46 -25.25
C PRO A 233 -11.71 -7.05 -23.82
N VAL A 234 -10.42 -6.97 -23.50
CA VAL A 234 -9.91 -6.66 -22.15
C VAL A 234 -10.54 -5.39 -21.56
N GLN A 235 -10.80 -4.37 -22.37
CA GLN A 235 -11.45 -3.14 -21.93
C GLN A 235 -12.91 -3.37 -21.48
N GLN A 236 -13.62 -4.32 -22.10
CA GLN A 236 -14.95 -4.73 -21.65
C GLN A 236 -14.88 -5.55 -20.36
N VAL A 237 -13.84 -6.39 -20.21
CA VAL A 237 -13.59 -7.13 -18.97
C VAL A 237 -13.35 -6.14 -17.82
N ASP A 238 -12.39 -5.22 -17.95
CA ASP A 238 -12.07 -4.19 -16.94
C ASP A 238 -13.29 -3.34 -16.57
N LEU A 239 -14.11 -2.95 -17.55
CA LEU A 239 -15.30 -2.16 -17.29
C LEU A 239 -16.34 -2.93 -16.45
N ALA A 240 -16.52 -4.23 -16.72
CA ALA A 240 -17.52 -5.06 -16.05
C ALA A 240 -17.16 -5.40 -14.60
N VAL A 241 -15.86 -5.40 -14.27
CA VAL A 241 -15.33 -5.91 -12.98
C VAL A 241 -14.62 -4.83 -12.18
N LYS A 242 -14.90 -3.56 -12.49
CA LYS A 242 -14.27 -2.42 -11.83
C LYS A 242 -14.74 -2.32 -10.38
N VAL A 243 -13.80 -2.40 -9.45
CA VAL A 243 -14.04 -2.18 -8.01
C VAL A 243 -13.80 -0.70 -7.66
N ASN A 244 -14.56 -0.20 -6.68
CA ASN A 244 -14.32 1.12 -6.09
C ASN A 244 -13.44 0.96 -4.84
N ASP A 245 -12.17 1.32 -4.99
CA ASP A 245 -11.13 1.18 -3.95
C ASP A 245 -11.14 2.26 -2.86
N GLY A 246 -11.92 3.33 -3.06
CA GLY A 246 -11.98 4.47 -2.13
C GLY A 246 -12.27 4.07 -0.69
N PRO A 247 -13.30 3.25 -0.41
CA PRO A 247 -13.61 2.78 0.94
C PRO A 247 -12.47 1.98 1.58
N GLY A 248 -11.82 1.08 0.85
CA GLY A 248 -10.75 0.22 1.37
C GLY A 248 -9.50 1.02 1.72
N THR A 249 -9.04 1.86 0.79
CA THR A 249 -7.89 2.76 1.00
C THR A 249 -8.12 3.76 2.14
N THR A 250 -9.34 4.29 2.28
CA THR A 250 -9.70 5.18 3.40
C THR A 250 -9.78 4.43 4.73
N GLY A 251 -10.28 3.19 4.72
CA GLY A 251 -10.33 2.32 5.89
C GLY A 251 -8.93 2.03 6.43
N LEU A 252 -8.02 1.55 5.57
CA LEU A 252 -6.62 1.31 5.94
C LEU A 252 -5.92 2.57 6.44
N ALA A 253 -6.17 3.72 5.80
CA ALA A 253 -5.63 5.00 6.28
C ALA A 253 -6.10 5.38 7.68
N LYS A 254 -7.34 5.01 8.05
CA LYS A 254 -7.87 5.21 9.40
C LYS A 254 -7.19 4.28 10.41
N LEU A 255 -7.04 3.00 10.07
CA LEU A 255 -6.44 1.98 10.93
C LEU A 255 -4.97 2.28 11.28
N ARG A 256 -4.25 3.03 10.43
CA ARG A 256 -2.88 3.48 10.69
C ARG A 256 -2.75 4.61 11.72
N GLN A 257 -3.82 5.32 12.05
CA GLN A 257 -3.70 6.50 12.91
C GLN A 257 -3.34 6.08 14.35
N PRO A 258 -2.29 6.65 14.98
CA PRO A 258 -1.97 6.38 16.36
C PRO A 258 -3.16 6.73 17.27
N GLY A 259 -3.50 5.84 18.20
CA GLY A 259 -4.66 5.97 19.09
C GLY A 259 -5.88 5.10 18.72
N GLY A 260 -5.80 4.29 17.66
CA GLY A 260 -6.63 3.08 17.53
C GLY A 260 -6.30 2.10 18.65
N TYR A 261 -7.29 1.35 19.14
CA TYR A 261 -7.28 0.59 20.41
C TYR A 261 -6.06 -0.35 20.61
N LEU A 262 -5.33 -0.70 19.56
CA LEU A 262 -4.35 -1.79 19.53
C LEU A 262 -2.94 -1.43 19.99
N GLU A 263 -2.58 -0.14 20.13
CA GLU A 263 -1.30 0.21 20.78
C GLU A 263 -1.34 -0.06 22.30
N GLN A 264 -2.53 -0.21 22.88
CA GLN A 264 -2.72 -0.52 24.31
C GLN A 264 -2.74 -2.02 24.61
N ALA A 265 -3.05 -2.86 23.61
CA ALA A 265 -3.14 -4.31 23.78
C ALA A 265 -1.81 -5.05 23.58
N GLN A 266 -0.79 -4.36 23.05
CA GLN A 266 0.54 -4.92 22.76
C GLN A 266 1.65 -4.39 23.69
N ARG A 267 1.29 -3.70 24.79
CA ARG A 267 2.22 -3.31 25.88
C ARG A 267 1.93 -4.08 27.15
#